data_AF-A0A963K322-F1
#
_entry.id   AF-A0A963K322-F1
#
_cell.length_a   1.000
_cell.length_b   1.000
_cell.length_c   1.000
_cell.angle_alpha   90.00
_cell.angle_beta   90.00
_cell.angle_gamma   90.00
#
_symmetry.space_group_name_H-M   'P 1'
#
loop_
_entity.id
_entity.type
_entity.pdbx_description
1 polymer ?
#
loop_
_entity_poly.entity_id
_entity_poly.type
_entity_poly.pdbx_seq_one_letter_code
_entity_poly.pdbx_strand_id
1 'polypeptide(L)'
;MNTKFLAAAALAAVFSVSAAETSFAQAENCLEYMPTVQAKFDGASAEAQAKAKDAMDAAIKAQSENNEEACLEHLHMADQQLGGQ
;
A
#
# COMPACT_ATOMS: atom_id res chain seq x y z
N MET A 1 0.45 -43.33 8.58
CA MET A 1 1.21 -42.67 9.67
C MET A 1 2.54 -42.21 9.12
N ASN A 2 3.10 -41.04 9.39
CA ASN A 2 2.63 -39.75 9.85
C ASN A 2 3.88 -38.83 9.73
N THR A 3 3.68 -37.66 9.11
CA THR A 3 4.33 -36.36 9.36
C THR A 3 5.81 -36.28 9.78
N LYS A 4 6.63 -35.53 9.02
CA LYS A 4 7.63 -34.58 9.57
C LYS A 4 7.85 -33.37 8.63
N PHE A 5 7.35 -32.22 9.06
CA PHE A 5 7.78 -30.87 8.64
C PHE A 5 9.16 -30.55 9.25
N LEU A 6 9.96 -29.70 8.59
CA LEU A 6 11.06 -28.84 9.11
C LEU A 6 11.53 -27.97 7.92
N ALA A 7 10.94 -26.79 7.66
CA ALA A 7 11.31 -25.47 8.24
C ALA A 7 12.79 -25.10 8.03
N ALA A 8 13.05 -24.18 7.09
CA ALA A 8 14.31 -23.44 6.97
C ALA A 8 14.07 -21.98 7.39
N ALA A 9 14.51 -21.69 8.62
CA ALA A 9 14.91 -20.39 9.17
C ALA A 9 15.89 -19.65 8.23
N ALA A 10 16.16 -18.34 8.28
CA ALA A 10 15.71 -17.16 9.03
C ALA A 10 16.56 -15.96 8.51
N LEU A 11 16.39 -14.79 9.14
CA LEU A 11 17.12 -13.51 9.05
C LEU A 11 16.58 -12.51 8.01
N ALA A 12 16.33 -11.24 8.31
CA ALA A 12 16.41 -10.46 9.54
C ALA A 12 15.76 -9.10 9.26
N ALA A 13 14.88 -8.62 10.14
CA ALA A 13 14.74 -7.19 10.40
C ALA A 13 14.22 -7.02 11.82
N VAL A 14 15.13 -6.53 12.66
CA VAL A 14 14.95 -6.26 14.07
C VAL A 14 14.05 -5.03 14.20
N PHE A 15 12.74 -5.22 14.37
CA PHE A 15 11.85 -4.15 14.81
C PHE A 15 11.45 -4.40 16.26
N SER A 16 12.42 -4.20 17.15
CA SER A 16 12.14 -3.95 18.56
C SER A 16 11.67 -2.49 18.70
N VAL A 17 10.38 -2.26 18.47
CA VAL A 17 9.65 -1.12 19.03
C VAL A 17 8.42 -1.67 19.75
N SER A 18 8.33 -1.27 21.01
CA SER A 18 7.42 -1.70 22.05
C SER A 18 6.00 -1.93 21.58
N ALA A 19 5.51 -3.16 21.74
CA ALA A 19 4.10 -3.53 21.67
C ALA A 19 3.35 -2.92 22.87
N ALA A 20 3.04 -1.64 22.77
CA ALA A 20 1.92 -1.05 23.49
C ALA A 20 0.69 -1.22 22.59
N GLU A 21 -0.07 -2.27 22.90
CA GLU A 21 -1.50 -2.45 22.65
C GLU A 21 -2.17 -1.36 21.79
N THR A 22 -2.15 -1.56 20.48
CA THR A 22 -3.15 -1.02 19.57
C THR A 22 -3.33 -2.07 18.48
N SER A 23 -4.56 -2.54 18.33
CA SER A 23 -5.00 -3.32 17.18
C SER A 23 -4.45 -2.68 15.90
N PHE A 24 -3.44 -3.32 15.32
CA PHE A 24 -2.73 -2.91 14.11
C PHE A 24 -3.70 -2.92 12.92
N ALA A 25 -4.51 -1.88 12.77
CA ALA A 25 -4.58 -1.23 11.47
C ALA A 25 -3.17 -0.69 11.27
N GLN A 26 -2.39 -1.31 10.39
CA GLN A 26 -1.17 -0.73 9.88
C GLN A 26 -1.56 0.70 9.49
N ALA A 27 -1.04 1.70 10.20
CA ALA A 27 -1.31 3.10 9.87
C ALA A 27 -0.60 3.34 8.53
N GLU A 28 -1.23 2.91 7.44
CA GLU A 28 -0.78 3.18 6.09
C GLU A 28 -0.68 4.70 6.00
N ASN A 29 0.53 5.19 5.78
CA ASN A 29 0.73 6.61 5.55
C ASN A 29 0.64 6.87 4.05
N CYS A 30 -0.07 7.94 3.65
CA CYS A 30 -0.20 8.32 2.24
C CYS A 30 1.17 8.42 1.54
N LEU A 31 2.19 8.99 2.20
CA LEU A 31 3.53 9.13 1.62
C LEU A 31 4.27 7.79 1.48
N GLU A 32 3.96 6.81 2.32
CA GLU A 32 4.53 5.46 2.22
C GLU A 32 3.80 4.60 1.19
N TYR A 33 2.49 4.82 1.01
CA TYR A 33 1.67 4.04 0.09
C TYR A 33 1.72 4.57 -1.36
N MET A 34 1.78 5.90 -1.55
CA MET A 34 1.86 6.56 -2.86
C MET A 34 2.94 5.98 -3.80
N PRO A 35 4.21 5.75 -3.39
CA PRO A 35 5.21 5.18 -4.28
C PRO A 35 4.87 3.74 -4.73
N THR A 36 4.16 2.97 -3.91
CA THR A 36 3.72 1.61 -4.26
C THR A 36 2.68 1.65 -5.37
N VAL A 37 1.68 2.52 -5.24
CA VAL A 37 0.62 2.70 -6.26
C VAL A 37 1.20 3.32 -7.53
N GLN A 38 2.13 4.27 -7.39
CA GLN A 38 2.84 4.88 -8.53
C GLN A 38 3.63 3.83 -9.33
N ALA A 39 4.35 2.92 -8.67
CA ALA A 39 5.07 1.86 -9.36
C ALA A 39 4.13 0.93 -10.15
N LYS A 40 2.95 0.61 -9.58
CA LYS A 40 1.91 -0.14 -10.30
C LYS A 40 1.34 0.67 -11.47
N PHE A 41 1.13 1.97 -11.28
CA PHE A 41 0.67 2.86 -12.33
C PHE A 41 1.64 2.89 -13.51
N ASP A 42 2.93 3.10 -13.26
CA ASP A 42 3.97 3.14 -14.29
C ASP A 42 4.15 1.80 -15.03
N GLY A 43 3.89 0.67 -14.35
CA GLY A 43 3.93 -0.68 -14.93
C GLY A 43 2.63 -1.15 -15.59
N ALA A 44 1.54 -0.40 -15.45
CA ALA A 44 0.22 -0.81 -15.94
C ALA A 44 0.00 -0.49 -17.42
N SER A 45 -1.01 -1.10 -18.03
CA SER A 45 -1.42 -0.77 -19.40
C SER A 45 -1.96 0.66 -19.50
N ALA A 46 -1.92 1.26 -20.68
CA ALA A 46 -2.46 2.60 -20.91
C ALA A 46 -3.94 2.73 -20.51
N GLU A 47 -4.73 1.65 -20.65
CA GLU A 47 -6.13 1.60 -20.22
C GLU A 47 -6.28 1.61 -18.69
N ALA A 48 -5.43 0.88 -17.98
CA ALA A 48 -5.42 0.85 -16.51
C ALA A 48 -4.89 2.18 -15.94
N GLN A 49 -3.86 2.74 -16.55
CA GLN A 49 -3.37 4.09 -16.25
C GLN A 49 -4.46 5.13 -16.47
N ALA A 50 -5.19 5.09 -17.59
CA ALA A 50 -6.27 6.04 -17.86
C ALA A 50 -7.40 5.97 -16.81
N LYS A 51 -7.69 4.78 -16.29
CA LYS A 51 -8.66 4.59 -15.19
C LYS A 51 -8.12 5.18 -13.89
N ALA A 52 -6.93 4.75 -13.47
CA ALA A 52 -6.32 5.14 -12.20
C ALA A 52 -5.81 6.58 -12.14
N LYS A 53 -5.70 7.27 -13.29
CA LYS A 53 -5.13 8.62 -13.37
C LYS A 53 -5.88 9.64 -12.52
N ASP A 54 -7.22 9.60 -12.55
CA ASP A 54 -8.05 10.55 -11.81
C ASP A 54 -7.87 10.39 -10.30
N ALA A 55 -7.87 9.12 -9.84
CA ALA A 55 -7.62 8.78 -8.45
C ALA A 55 -6.18 9.14 -8.01
N MET A 56 -5.17 8.94 -8.86
CA MET A 56 -3.80 9.37 -8.56
C MET A 56 -3.68 10.90 -8.44
N ASP A 57 -4.34 11.66 -9.31
CA ASP A 57 -4.35 13.13 -9.25
C ASP A 57 -5.05 13.64 -7.98
N ALA A 58 -6.20 13.02 -7.65
CA ALA A 58 -6.95 13.30 -6.42
C ALA A 58 -6.12 12.99 -5.16
N ALA A 59 -5.34 11.89 -5.15
CA ALA A 59 -4.42 11.57 -4.06
C ALA A 59 -3.32 12.63 -3.89
N ILE A 60 -2.70 13.09 -4.99
CA ILE A 60 -1.66 14.14 -4.96
C ILE A 60 -2.25 15.46 -4.45
N LYS A 61 -3.47 15.80 -4.88
CA LYS A 61 -4.19 16.98 -4.40
C LYS A 61 -4.49 16.90 -2.91
N ALA A 62 -5.04 15.78 -2.44
CA ALA A 62 -5.32 15.54 -1.03
C ALA A 62 -4.05 15.62 -0.17
N GLN A 63 -2.94 15.03 -0.64
CA GLN A 63 -1.64 15.15 0.03
C GLN A 63 -1.16 16.61 0.11
N SER A 64 -1.34 17.39 -0.95
CA SER A 64 -0.98 18.83 -0.96
C SER A 64 -1.83 19.64 0.03
N GLU A 65 -3.07 19.20 0.29
CA GLU A 65 -3.98 19.77 1.28
C GLU A 65 -3.73 19.22 2.71
N ASN A 66 -2.71 18.37 2.91
CA ASN A 66 -2.43 17.64 4.16
C ASN A 66 -3.63 16.80 4.64
N ASN A 67 -4.44 16.33 3.70
CA ASN A 67 -5.59 15.48 3.95
C ASN A 67 -5.19 14.01 3.73
N GLU A 68 -4.61 13.41 4.76
CA GLU A 68 -4.06 12.05 4.73
C GLU A 68 -5.14 10.99 4.44
N GLU A 69 -6.32 11.10 5.07
CA GLU A 69 -7.44 10.18 4.86
C GLU A 69 -7.90 10.18 3.40
N ALA A 70 -8.14 11.36 2.82
CA ALA A 70 -8.54 11.46 1.41
C ALA A 70 -7.43 10.99 0.46
N CYS A 71 -6.16 11.24 0.80
CA CYS A 71 -5.06 10.72 0.00
C CYS A 71 -5.08 9.18 -0.03
N LEU A 72 -5.17 8.53 1.13
CA LEU A 72 -5.19 7.07 1.23
C LEU A 72 -6.41 6.48 0.49
N GLU A 73 -7.58 7.09 0.66
CA GLU A 73 -8.79 6.66 -0.04
C GLU A 73 -8.58 6.69 -1.56
N HIS A 74 -8.06 7.78 -2.09
CA HIS A 74 -7.80 7.92 -3.53
C HIS A 74 -6.67 7.00 -4.02
N LEU A 75 -5.62 6.78 -3.21
CA LEU A 75 -4.58 5.81 -3.54
C LEU A 75 -5.12 4.38 -3.58
N HIS A 76 -6.00 3.99 -2.64
CA HIS A 76 -6.65 2.68 -2.63
C HIS A 76 -7.57 2.51 -3.86
N MET A 77 -8.29 3.56 -4.25
CA MET A 77 -9.08 3.55 -5.48
C MET A 77 -8.20 3.36 -6.72
N ALA A 78 -7.08 4.09 -6.81
CA ALA A 78 -6.11 3.94 -7.89
C ALA A 78 -5.54 2.51 -7.90
N ASP A 79 -5.18 1.97 -6.74
CA ASP A 79 -4.63 0.61 -6.61
C ASP A 79 -5.62 -0.45 -7.12
N GLN A 80 -6.90 -0.37 -6.71
CA GLN A 80 -7.94 -1.29 -7.18
C GLN A 80 -8.14 -1.19 -8.70
N GLN A 81 -8.10 0.02 -9.27
CA GLN A 81 -8.24 0.22 -10.71
C GLN A 81 -7.04 -0.29 -11.51
N LEU A 82 -5.86 -0.33 -10.90
CA LEU A 82 -4.65 -0.94 -11.44
C LEU A 82 -4.61 -2.47 -11.28
N GLY A 83 -5.62 -3.06 -10.62
CA GLY A 83 -5.70 -4.50 -10.38
C GLY A 83 -5.05 -4.94 -9.06
N GLY A 84 -4.95 -4.03 -8.08
CA GLY A 84 -4.66 -4.37 -6.69
C GLY A 84 -5.69 -5.37 -6.17
N GLN A 85 -5.20 -6.57 -5.81
CA GLN A 85 -5.98 -7.66 -5.21
C GLN A 85 -5.99 -7.53 -3.70
#